data_AF-A0A349PQE1-F1
#
_entry.id   AF-A0A349PQE1-F1
#
_cell.length_a   1.000
_cell.length_b   1.000
_cell.length_c   1.000
_cell.angle_alpha   90.00
_cell.angle_beta   90.00
_cell.angle_gamma   90.00
#
_symmetry.space_group_name_H-M   'P 1'
#
loop_
_entity.id
_entity.type
_entity.pdbx_description
1 polymer ?
#
loop_
_entity_poly.entity_id
_entity_poly.type
_entity_poly.pdbx_seq_one_letter_code
_entity_poly.pdbx_strand_id
1 'polypeptide(L)'
;MAVHKLDFEDFDEMNYQLLAIHTSLEDYRLAYFINQKLPINLKINKNEIHINIKEGETNFSRFNHYDKEKEVSWDLIQNKNEVIQQK
;
A
#
# COMPACT_ATOMS: atom_id res chain seq x y z
N MET A 1 7.67 4.91 -44.57
CA MET A 1 7.90 5.39 -43.19
C MET A 1 6.73 4.88 -42.37
N ALA A 2 6.97 3.92 -41.49
CA ALA A 2 5.92 3.39 -40.63
C ALA A 2 5.71 4.39 -39.48
N VAL A 3 4.51 4.96 -39.40
CA VAL A 3 4.08 5.72 -38.23
C VAL A 3 3.66 4.69 -37.19
N HIS A 4 4.49 4.47 -36.17
CA HIS A 4 4.07 3.74 -34.98
C HIS A 4 3.12 4.66 -34.21
N LYS A 5 1.81 4.50 -34.44
CA LYS A 5 0.77 5.16 -33.66
C LYS A 5 0.73 4.42 -32.31
N LEU A 6 0.95 5.14 -31.21
CA LEU A 6 0.72 4.60 -29.86
C LEU A 6 -0.78 4.31 -29.75
N ASP A 7 -1.14 3.02 -29.73
CA ASP A 7 -2.51 2.61 -29.47
C ASP A 7 -2.72 2.61 -27.95
N PHE A 8 -3.74 3.34 -27.50
CA PHE A 8 -3.96 3.60 -26.07
C PHE A 8 -4.75 2.48 -25.37
N GLU A 9 -5.13 1.43 -26.10
CA GLU A 9 -5.90 0.29 -25.56
C GLU A 9 -5.06 -0.66 -24.69
N ASP A 10 -3.72 -0.53 -24.68
CA ASP A 10 -2.81 -1.39 -23.89
C ASP A 10 -2.49 -0.85 -22.47
N PHE A 11 -3.05 0.29 -22.05
CA PHE A 11 -2.76 0.91 -20.74
C PHE A 11 -3.65 0.43 -19.59
N ASP A 12 -4.55 -0.53 -19.82
CA ASP A 12 -5.46 -1.08 -18.79
C ASP A 12 -4.81 -2.20 -17.94
N GLU A 13 -3.48 -2.36 -18.02
CA GLU A 13 -2.76 -3.24 -17.10
C GLU A 13 -2.60 -2.57 -15.73
N MET A 14 -3.20 -3.19 -14.71
CA MET A 14 -2.96 -2.82 -13.33
C MET A 14 -1.49 -3.09 -12.99
N ASN A 15 -0.67 -2.03 -12.99
CA ASN A 15 0.77 -2.07 -12.69
C ASN A 15 1.08 -2.31 -11.19
N TYR A 16 0.26 -3.11 -10.51
CA TYR A 16 0.46 -3.49 -9.13
C TYR A 16 -0.08 -4.88 -8.82
N GLN A 17 0.50 -5.51 -7.81
CA GLN A 17 -0.03 -6.74 -7.22
C GLN A 17 -0.56 -6.44 -5.83
N LEU A 18 -1.72 -7.02 -5.51
CA LEU A 18 -2.34 -6.89 -4.19
C LEU A 18 -2.36 -8.25 -3.49
N LEU A 19 -1.85 -8.27 -2.25
CA LEU A 19 -1.80 -9.47 -1.42
C LEU A 19 -2.50 -9.18 -0.09
N ALA A 20 -3.50 -9.99 0.25
CA ALA A 20 -4.15 -9.94 1.56
C ALA A 20 -3.45 -10.89 2.53
N ILE A 21 -2.99 -10.36 3.67
CA ILE A 21 -2.40 -11.16 4.74
C ILE A 21 -3.35 -11.15 5.93
N HIS A 22 -3.88 -12.32 6.28
CA HIS A 22 -4.68 -12.50 7.48
C HIS A 22 -3.78 -13.02 8.61
N THR A 23 -3.62 -12.23 9.67
CA THR A 23 -2.75 -12.56 10.81
C THR A 23 -3.27 -11.89 12.08
N SER A 24 -2.91 -12.44 13.24
CA SER A 24 -3.13 -11.81 14.55
C SER A 24 -1.98 -10.89 14.98
N LEU A 25 -0.93 -10.78 14.16
CA LEU A 25 0.19 -9.88 14.44
C LEU A 25 -0.21 -8.43 14.27
N GLU A 26 0.34 -7.56 15.10
CA GLU A 26 0.30 -6.12 14.89
C GLU A 26 1.05 -5.76 13.59
N ASP A 27 0.58 -4.72 12.92
CA ASP A 27 1.11 -4.20 11.66
C ASP A 27 2.63 -3.95 11.66
N TYR A 28 3.18 -3.34 12.71
CA TYR A 28 4.61 -3.07 12.84
C TYR A 28 5.44 -4.35 12.99
N ARG A 29 4.88 -5.39 13.64
CA ARG A 29 5.54 -6.70 13.74
C ARG A 29 5.53 -7.40 12.40
N LEU A 30 4.41 -7.33 11.68
CA LEU A 30 4.32 -7.87 10.34
C LEU A 30 5.35 -7.21 9.40
N ALA A 31 5.46 -5.88 9.40
CA ALA A 31 6.47 -5.15 8.65
C ALA A 31 7.90 -5.61 9.00
N TYR A 32 8.19 -5.77 10.29
CA TYR A 32 9.49 -6.25 10.76
C TYR A 32 9.82 -7.65 10.22
N PHE A 33 8.90 -8.60 10.31
CA PHE A 33 9.13 -9.95 9.79
C PHE A 33 9.23 -9.99 8.27
N ILE A 34 8.47 -9.16 7.55
CA ILE A 34 8.60 -9.03 6.09
C ILE A 34 10.01 -8.55 5.73
N ASN A 35 10.53 -7.53 6.42
CA ASN A 35 11.90 -7.03 6.21
C ASN A 35 12.98 -8.08 6.51
N GLN A 36 12.72 -9.05 7.40
CA GLN A 36 13.65 -10.15 7.65
C GLN A 36 13.65 -11.21 6.55
N LYS A 37 12.52 -11.36 5.83
CA LYS A 37 12.35 -12.41 4.81
C LYS A 37 12.58 -11.91 3.40
N LEU A 38 12.35 -10.63 3.14
CA LEU A 38 12.57 -9.97 1.86
C LEU A 38 13.68 -8.93 2.02
N PRO A 39 14.54 -8.72 1.00
CA PRO A 39 15.58 -7.69 1.01
C PRO A 39 14.98 -6.28 0.78
N ILE A 40 13.99 -5.89 1.58
CA ILE A 40 13.33 -4.58 1.56
C ILE A 40 13.36 -3.96 2.96
N ASN A 41 13.02 -2.67 3.05
CA ASN A 41 12.98 -1.97 4.33
C ASN A 41 11.69 -1.14 4.47
N LEU A 42 10.59 -1.82 4.78
CA LEU A 42 9.32 -1.22 5.16
C LEU A 42 9.50 -0.45 6.47
N LYS A 43 9.18 0.84 6.43
CA LYS A 43 9.21 1.74 7.59
C LYS A 43 7.88 2.45 7.74
N ILE A 44 7.58 2.87 8.98
CA ILE A 44 6.35 3.63 9.25
C ILE A 44 6.29 4.87 8.36
N ASN A 45 5.17 5.05 7.69
CA ASN A 45 4.88 6.21 6.88
C ASN A 45 3.88 7.09 7.65
N LYS A 46 4.29 8.32 7.97
CA LYS A 46 3.43 9.29 8.67
C LYS A 46 2.26 9.78 7.81
N ASN A 47 2.32 9.56 6.51
CA ASN A 47 1.20 9.79 5.60
C ASN A 47 0.27 8.57 5.67
N GLU A 48 -0.43 8.47 6.80
CA GLU A 48 -1.50 7.50 7.02
C GLU A 48 -2.62 7.71 6.00
N ILE A 49 -3.36 6.64 5.72
CA ILE A 49 -4.49 6.70 4.79
C ILE A 49 -5.71 7.14 5.59
N HIS A 50 -6.03 8.43 5.51
CA HIS A 50 -7.22 9.00 6.15
C HIS A 50 -8.46 8.71 5.29
N ILE A 51 -9.50 8.16 5.90
CA ILE A 51 -10.81 7.94 5.29
C ILE A 51 -11.87 8.66 6.11
N ASN A 52 -12.67 9.49 5.44
CA ASN A 52 -13.80 10.19 6.01
C ASN A 52 -15.09 9.63 5.37
N ILE A 53 -15.95 9.04 6.21
CA ILE A 53 -17.26 8.52 5.83
C ILE A 53 -18.35 9.25 6.61
N LYS A 54 -19.62 9.04 6.26
CA LYS A 54 -20.75 9.75 6.92
C LYS A 54 -20.80 9.49 8.42
N GLU A 55 -20.38 8.31 8.84
CA GLU A 55 -20.38 7.83 10.22
C GLU A 55 -19.19 8.36 11.05
N GLY A 56 -18.19 8.98 10.41
CA GLY A 56 -17.01 9.50 11.09
C GLY A 56 -15.72 9.38 10.26
N GLU A 57 -14.58 9.42 10.96
CA GLU A 57 -13.26 9.35 10.34
C GLU A 57 -12.42 8.19 10.89
N THR A 58 -11.50 7.69 10.07
CA THR A 58 -10.53 6.67 10.49
C THR A 58 -9.21 6.83 9.72
N ASN A 59 -8.12 6.34 10.29
CA ASN A 59 -6.79 6.38 9.68
C ASN A 59 -6.23 4.97 9.59
N PHE A 60 -5.76 4.53 8.43
CA PHE A 60 -5.09 3.24 8.30
C PHE A 60 -3.58 3.43 8.38
N SER A 61 -2.94 2.62 9.21
CA SER A 61 -1.49 2.59 9.28
C SER A 61 -0.91 2.15 7.93
N ARG A 62 0.26 2.71 7.62
CA ARG A 62 0.97 2.45 6.38
C ARG A 62 2.46 2.30 6.66
N PHE A 63 3.04 1.24 6.13
CA PHE A 63 4.48 1.08 6.04
C PHE A 63 4.87 1.07 4.58
N ASN A 64 5.90 1.82 4.21
CA ASN A 64 6.32 1.91 2.82
C ASN A 64 7.82 1.70 2.63
N HIS A 65 8.17 1.21 1.46
CA HIS A 65 9.54 1.12 0.96
C HIS A 65 9.53 1.38 -0.54
N TYR A 66 10.40 2.27 -1.00
CA TYR A 66 10.60 2.49 -2.42
C TYR A 66 11.95 1.91 -2.82
N ASP A 67 11.93 0.89 -3.68
CA ASP A 67 13.10 0.30 -4.30
C ASP A 67 13.45 1.13 -5.55
N LYS A 68 14.51 1.95 -5.45
CA LYS A 68 14.96 2.82 -6.53
C LYS A 68 15.54 2.07 -7.72
N GLU A 69 16.12 0.89 -7.49
CA GLU A 69 16.77 0.12 -8.56
C GLU A 69 15.74 -0.60 -9.43
N LYS A 70 14.66 -1.08 -8.79
CA LYS A 70 13.55 -1.75 -9.48
C LYS A 70 12.41 -0.81 -9.87
N GLU A 71 12.45 0.43 -9.41
CA GLU A 71 11.36 1.41 -9.51
C GLU A 71 10.02 0.90 -8.96
N VAL A 72 10.06 0.09 -7.90
CA VAL A 72 8.86 -0.52 -7.27
C VAL A 72 8.57 0.11 -5.91
N SER A 73 7.32 0.48 -5.68
CA SER A 73 6.81 0.83 -4.35
C SER A 73 6.21 -0.40 -3.67
N TRP A 74 6.63 -0.64 -2.43
CA TRP A 74 6.04 -1.63 -1.53
C TRP A 74 5.24 -0.89 -0.47
N ASP A 75 3.97 -1.26 -0.34
CA ASP A 75 3.05 -0.69 0.64
C ASP A 75 2.40 -1.81 1.46
N LEU A 76 2.57 -1.74 2.77
CA LEU A 76 1.82 -2.55 3.74
C LEU A 76 0.81 -1.64 4.42
N ILE A 77 -0.47 -1.93 4.22
CA ILE A 77 -1.59 -1.12 4.69
C ILE A 77 -2.45 -1.98 5.61
N GLN A 78 -2.87 -1.41 6.75
CA GLN A 78 -3.82 -2.06 7.64
C GLN A 78 -5.13 -2.33 6.91
N ASN A 79 -5.68 -3.55 7.04
CA ASN A 79 -6.90 -3.92 6.32
C ASN A 79 -8.20 -3.49 7.03
N LYS A 80 -8.16 -3.27 8.36
CA LYS A 80 -9.33 -2.94 9.17
C LYS A 80 -8.97 -1.94 10.25
N ASN A 81 -9.79 -0.91 10.43
CA ASN A 81 -9.70 -0.01 11.57
C ASN A 81 -11.10 0.46 12.01
N GLU A 82 -11.18 0.99 13.24
CA GLU A 82 -12.42 1.52 13.82
C GLU A 82 -12.68 2.96 13.36
N VAL A 83 -13.95 3.30 13.19
CA VAL A 83 -14.39 4.64 12.79
C VAL A 83 -14.70 5.46 14.05
N ILE A 84 -14.07 6.62 14.16
CA ILE A 84 -14.31 7.59 15.23
C ILE A 84 -15.51 8.45 14.83
N GLN A 85 -16.62 8.32 15.55
CA GLN A 85 -17.84 9.07 15.27
C GLN A 85 -17.66 10.57 15.54
N GLN A 86 -18.11 11.41 14.60
CA GLN A 86 -18.21 12.85 14.83
C GLN A 86 -19.38 13.12 15.77
N LYS A 87 -19.13 13.80 16.90
CA LYS A 87 -20.15 14.21 17.87
C LYS A 87 -21.00 15.36 17.37
#